data_AF-A0A7W8QG95-F1
#
_entry.id   AF-A0A7W8QG95-F1
#
_cell.length_a   1.000
_cell.length_b   1.000
_cell.length_c   1.000
_cell.angle_alpha   90.00
_cell.angle_beta   90.00
_cell.angle_gamma   90.00
#
_symmetry.space_group_name_H-M   'P 1'
#
loop_
_entity.id
_entity.type
_entity.pdbx_description
1 polymer ?
#
loop_
_entity_poly.entity_id
_entity_poly.type
_entity_poly.pdbx_seq_one_letter_code
_entity_poly.pdbx_strand_id
1 'polypeptide(L)'
;MLARYRLHDDSLLDLTVVHGDGTTTAAKKGGDNLGYSHKHLKGDKVVPFCDRHCNVIAPFVSAPGNRNESPLLREALPKLTAMARAIGADLQGAIVSLDGVYDCRANRRAIFNRGMAPNMVLLQ
;
A
#
# COMPACT_ATOMS: atom_id res chain seq x y z
N MET A 1 3.51 0.90 -28.49
CA MET A 1 3.90 -0.41 -27.92
C MET A 1 3.10 -0.59 -26.63
N LEU A 2 2.00 -1.36 -26.66
CA LEU A 2 1.15 -1.56 -25.48
C LEU A 2 1.85 -2.53 -24.54
N ALA A 3 2.19 -2.08 -23.33
CA ALA A 3 2.61 -2.99 -22.26
C ALA A 3 1.41 -3.88 -21.92
N ARG A 4 1.47 -5.16 -22.29
CA ARG A 4 0.45 -6.15 -21.92
C ARG A 4 0.64 -6.51 -20.45
N TYR A 5 -0.41 -6.35 -19.64
CA TYR A 5 -0.38 -6.64 -18.21
C TYR A 5 -0.70 -8.12 -17.99
N ARG A 6 0.25 -9.00 -18.35
CA ARG A 6 0.04 -10.46 -18.41
C ARG A 6 -0.62 -11.06 -17.16
N LEU A 7 -0.25 -10.62 -15.95
CA LEU A 7 -0.88 -11.13 -14.72
C LEU A 7 -2.38 -10.81 -14.63
N HIS A 8 -2.82 -9.65 -15.13
CA HIS A 8 -4.23 -9.30 -15.19
C HIS A 8 -4.94 -10.04 -16.33
N ASP A 9 -4.34 -10.03 -17.52
CA ASP A 9 -4.88 -10.69 -18.72
C ASP A 9 -5.07 -12.21 -18.51
N ASP A 10 -4.14 -12.83 -17.78
CA ASP A 10 -4.15 -14.27 -17.46
C ASP A 10 -5.00 -14.61 -16.23
N SER A 11 -5.74 -13.63 -15.66
CA SER A 11 -6.57 -13.79 -14.46
C SER A 11 -5.81 -14.32 -13.23
N LEU A 12 -4.54 -13.95 -13.11
CA LEU A 12 -3.67 -14.36 -12.00
C LEU A 12 -3.65 -13.34 -10.84
N LEU A 13 -4.20 -12.14 -11.07
CA LEU A 13 -4.41 -11.12 -10.03
C LEU A 13 -5.81 -11.24 -9.41
N ASP A 14 -5.85 -11.37 -8.09
CA ASP A 14 -7.08 -11.26 -7.31
C ASP A 14 -7.10 -9.95 -6.51
N LEU A 15 -7.73 -8.94 -7.09
CA LEU A 15 -7.87 -7.60 -6.51
C LEU A 15 -9.11 -7.43 -5.61
N THR A 16 -9.84 -8.51 -5.31
CA THR A 16 -11.01 -8.43 -4.40
C THR A 16 -10.60 -8.06 -2.98
N VAL A 17 -9.35 -8.39 -2.61
CA VAL A 17 -8.72 -7.97 -1.36
C VAL A 17 -7.33 -7.42 -1.68
N VAL A 18 -7.03 -6.25 -1.16
CA VAL A 18 -5.71 -5.63 -1.22
C VAL A 18 -5.15 -5.51 0.18
N HIS A 19 -4.05 -6.19 0.44
CA HIS A 19 -3.32 -6.15 1.70
C HIS A 19 -2.24 -5.08 1.65
N GLY A 20 -2.02 -4.34 2.72
CA GLY A 20 -0.86 -3.45 2.83
C GLY A 20 -0.20 -3.55 4.20
N ASP A 21 1.11 -3.36 4.24
CA ASP A 21 1.89 -3.42 5.47
C ASP A 21 2.99 -2.35 5.45
N GLY A 22 3.33 -1.80 6.61
CA GLY A 22 4.45 -0.85 6.76
C GLY A 22 5.76 -1.60 7.01
N THR A 23 6.63 -1.62 6.01
CA THR A 23 7.96 -2.25 6.15
C THR A 23 9.05 -1.19 6.28
N THR A 24 9.99 -1.42 7.20
CA THR A 24 11.21 -0.58 7.31
C THR A 24 12.37 -1.25 6.57
N THR A 25 12.99 -0.55 5.64
CA THR A 25 14.15 -0.99 4.86
C THR A 25 15.42 -0.28 5.32
N ALA A 26 16.56 -0.98 5.29
CA ALA A 26 17.84 -0.38 5.64
C ALA A 26 18.29 0.59 4.54
N ALA A 27 18.60 1.84 4.92
CA ALA A 27 19.02 2.85 3.96
C ALA A 27 20.55 2.86 3.80
N LYS A 28 21.01 3.07 2.56
CA LYS A 28 22.43 3.37 2.30
C LYS A 28 22.81 4.70 2.95
N LYS A 29 24.02 4.78 3.52
CA LYS A 29 24.57 6.03 4.07
C LYS A 29 24.55 7.13 3.00
N GLY A 30 23.87 8.24 3.29
CA GLY A 30 23.68 9.37 2.36
C GLY A 30 22.44 9.31 1.46
N GLY A 31 21.52 8.34 1.65
CA GLY A 31 20.26 8.26 0.89
C GLY A 31 19.19 9.26 1.34
N ASP A 32 18.25 9.58 0.43
CA ASP A 32 17.30 10.69 0.55
C ASP A 32 16.24 10.53 1.66
N ASN A 33 16.01 9.30 2.15
CA ASN A 33 14.98 8.99 3.17
C ASN A 33 15.58 8.39 4.45
N LEU A 34 16.73 8.87 4.89
CA LEU A 34 17.37 8.42 6.14
C LEU A 34 16.62 8.90 7.39
N GLY A 35 15.97 7.99 8.10
CA GLY A 35 15.40 8.24 9.44
C GLY A 35 15.77 7.13 10.43
N TYR A 36 15.92 7.48 11.71
CA TYR A 36 16.11 6.48 12.77
C TYR A 36 14.76 5.95 13.24
N SER A 37 14.52 4.66 13.05
CA SER A 37 13.26 4.02 13.42
C SER A 37 13.27 3.52 14.87
N HIS A 38 12.08 3.20 15.40
CA HIS A 38 11.95 2.56 16.71
C HIS A 38 12.61 1.17 16.77
N LYS A 39 12.92 0.56 15.60
CA LYS A 39 13.64 -0.74 15.50
C LYS A 39 15.16 -0.56 15.60
N HIS A 40 15.62 0.61 16.02
CA HIS A 40 17.03 0.96 16.17
C HIS A 40 17.85 0.81 14.87
N LEU A 41 17.19 1.04 13.73
CA LEU A 41 17.77 0.99 12.40
C LEU A 41 17.60 2.33 11.69
N LYS A 42 18.65 2.78 11.00
CA LYS A 42 18.59 3.90 10.05
C LYS A 42 18.06 3.40 8.71
N GLY A 43 16.92 3.92 8.31
CA GLY A 43 16.17 3.39 7.19
C GLY A 43 15.02 4.27 6.74
N ASP A 44 14.29 3.78 5.76
CA ASP A 44 13.04 4.31 5.26
C ASP A 44 11.89 3.33 5.53
N LYS A 45 10.68 3.86 5.64
CA LYS A 45 9.43 3.11 5.76
C LYS A 45 8.72 3.12 4.43
N VAL A 46 8.28 1.97 3.95
CA VAL A 46 7.55 1.79 2.70
C VAL A 46 6.24 1.07 2.99
N VAL A 47 5.17 1.48 2.30
CA VAL A 47 3.88 0.77 2.31
C VAL A 47 3.69 0.07 0.96
N PRO A 48 4.10 -1.20 0.80
CA PRO A 48 3.66 -2.04 -0.32
C PRO A 48 2.19 -2.43 -0.19
N PHE A 49 1.56 -2.72 -1.33
CA PHE A 49 0.30 -3.46 -1.37
C PHE A 49 0.52 -4.82 -2.04
N CYS A 50 -0.34 -5.79 -1.70
CA CYS A 50 -0.38 -7.11 -2.32
C CYS A 50 -1.82 -7.53 -2.60
N ASP A 51 -2.01 -8.38 -3.59
CA ASP A 51 -3.29 -9.02 -3.91
C ASP A 51 -3.56 -10.20 -2.94
N ARG A 52 -4.70 -10.88 -3.10
CA ARG A 52 -5.05 -12.05 -2.26
C ARG A 52 -4.07 -13.22 -2.39
N HIS A 53 -3.37 -13.33 -3.51
CA HIS A 53 -2.37 -14.36 -3.79
C HIS A 53 -0.94 -13.94 -3.41
N CYS A 54 -0.80 -12.83 -2.68
CA CYS A 54 0.48 -12.24 -2.29
C CYS A 54 1.33 -11.74 -3.47
N ASN A 55 0.72 -11.51 -4.64
CA ASN A 55 1.37 -10.79 -5.73
C ASN A 55 1.53 -9.33 -5.30
N VAL A 56 2.76 -8.82 -5.32
CA VAL A 56 3.04 -7.44 -4.94
C VAL A 56 2.42 -6.49 -5.97
N ILE A 57 1.51 -5.64 -5.50
CA ILE A 57 0.85 -4.59 -6.26
C ILE A 57 1.50 -3.25 -5.90
N ALA A 58 2.07 -2.57 -6.90
CA ALA A 58 2.48 -1.18 -6.77
C ALA A 58 1.27 -0.32 -6.35
N PRO A 59 1.43 0.66 -5.44
CA PRO A 59 2.62 1.50 -5.33
C PRO A 59 3.38 1.43 -4.00
N PHE A 60 4.69 1.63 -4.08
CA PHE A 60 5.57 1.81 -2.93
C PHE A 60 5.68 3.30 -2.60
N VAL A 61 5.10 3.73 -1.49
CA VAL A 61 5.30 5.10 -0.97
C VAL A 61 6.25 5.03 0.22
N SER A 62 7.35 5.78 0.14
CA SER A 62 8.41 5.79 1.14
C SER A 62 8.41 7.07 1.98
N ALA A 63 8.77 6.98 3.25
CA ALA A 63 9.16 8.12 4.07
C ALA A 63 10.33 7.77 5.00
N PRO A 64 11.04 8.77 5.57
CA PRO A 64 12.08 8.52 6.56
C PRO A 64 11.60 7.66 7.72
N GLY A 65 12.44 6.73 8.20
CA GLY A 65 12.09 5.74 9.22
C GLY A 65 11.64 6.31 10.58
N ASN A 66 11.86 7.60 10.83
CA ASN A 66 11.39 8.31 12.03
C ASN A 66 9.99 8.93 11.88
N ARG A 67 9.35 8.83 10.70
CA ARG A 67 7.99 9.30 10.46
C ARG A 67 6.98 8.17 10.63
N ASN A 68 5.75 8.54 11.00
CA ASN A 68 4.63 7.60 11.00
C ASN A 68 4.30 7.19 9.56
N GLU A 69 4.07 5.90 9.32
CA GLU A 69 3.70 5.35 8.01
C GLU A 69 2.20 5.44 7.73
N SER A 70 1.36 5.56 8.76
CA SER A 70 -0.10 5.67 8.61
C SER A 70 -0.55 6.83 7.70
N PRO A 71 0.09 8.02 7.73
CA PRO A 71 -0.15 9.07 6.74
C PRO A 71 0.18 8.71 5.29
N LEU A 72 1.17 7.84 5.04
CA LEU A 72 1.62 7.48 3.69
C LEU A 72 0.55 6.75 2.90
N LEU A 73 -0.38 6.07 3.59
CA LEU A 73 -1.52 5.43 2.97
C LEU A 73 -2.31 6.41 2.08
N ARG A 74 -2.47 7.66 2.51
CA ARG A 74 -3.23 8.68 1.76
C ARG A 74 -2.55 9.07 0.45
N GLU A 75 -1.24 8.94 0.37
CA GLU A 75 -0.46 9.15 -0.85
C GLU A 75 -0.39 7.88 -1.71
N ALA A 76 -0.46 6.70 -1.08
CA ALA A 76 -0.40 5.41 -1.75
C ALA A 76 -1.72 5.06 -2.47
N LEU A 77 -2.87 5.34 -1.85
CA LEU A 77 -4.19 5.03 -2.42
C LEU A 77 -4.46 5.65 -3.81
N PRO A 78 -4.18 6.95 -4.10
CA PRO A 78 -4.32 7.49 -5.46
C PRO A 78 -3.48 6.74 -6.49
N LYS A 79 -2.25 6.38 -6.14
CA LYS A 79 -1.33 5.65 -7.03
C LYS A 79 -1.83 4.22 -7.27
N LEU A 80 -2.40 3.57 -6.26
CA LEU A 80 -3.04 2.24 -6.39
C LEU A 80 -4.21 2.28 -7.36
N THR A 81 -5.12 3.24 -7.20
CA THR A 81 -6.27 3.41 -8.10
C THR A 81 -5.83 3.76 -9.53
N ALA A 82 -4.79 4.58 -9.69
CA ALA A 82 -4.24 4.91 -11.01
C ALA A 82 -3.63 3.67 -11.69
N MET A 83 -2.89 2.84 -10.95
CA MET A 83 -2.35 1.58 -11.45
C MET A 83 -3.45 0.62 -11.87
N ALA A 84 -4.47 0.40 -11.03
CA ALA A 84 -5.59 -0.48 -11.35
C ALA A 84 -6.31 -0.05 -12.64
N ARG A 85 -6.57 1.26 -12.79
CA ARG A 85 -7.13 1.82 -14.03
C ARG A 85 -6.22 1.62 -15.24
N ALA A 86 -4.91 1.78 -15.07
CA ALA A 86 -3.94 1.62 -16.15
C ALA A 86 -3.88 0.18 -16.67
N ILE A 87 -4.14 -0.82 -15.80
CA ILE A 87 -4.21 -2.23 -16.18
C ILE A 87 -5.60 -2.70 -16.62
N GLY A 88 -6.61 -1.83 -16.59
CA GLY A 88 -7.99 -2.17 -16.93
C GLY A 88 -8.79 -2.83 -15.80
N ALA A 89 -8.26 -2.84 -14.58
CA ALA A 89 -8.91 -3.43 -13.42
C ALA A 89 -9.79 -2.42 -12.65
N ASP A 90 -10.79 -2.95 -11.95
CA ASP A 90 -11.66 -2.20 -11.06
C ASP A 90 -11.44 -2.61 -9.60
N LEU A 91 -11.36 -1.61 -8.71
CA LEU A 91 -11.21 -1.78 -7.27
C LEU A 91 -12.50 -1.44 -6.51
N GLN A 92 -13.60 -1.15 -7.19
CA GLN A 92 -14.90 -0.92 -6.55
C GLN A 92 -15.31 -2.14 -5.71
N GLY A 93 -15.67 -1.90 -4.46
CA GLY A 93 -16.02 -2.93 -3.49
C GLY A 93 -14.83 -3.74 -2.94
N ALA A 94 -13.60 -3.53 -3.44
CA ALA A 94 -12.43 -4.26 -2.95
C ALA A 94 -12.16 -3.95 -1.47
N ILE A 95 -11.75 -4.97 -0.72
CA ILE A 95 -11.42 -4.83 0.69
C ILE A 95 -9.96 -4.39 0.82
N VAL A 96 -9.72 -3.26 1.49
CA VAL A 96 -8.37 -2.81 1.85
C VAL A 96 -8.07 -3.24 3.26
N SER A 97 -7.21 -4.25 3.42
CA SER A 97 -6.85 -4.86 4.69
C SER A 97 -5.49 -4.35 5.17
N LEU A 98 -5.45 -3.69 6.32
CA LEU A 98 -4.22 -3.12 6.90
C LEU A 98 -4.17 -3.38 8.42
N ASP A 99 -2.97 -3.30 8.99
CA ASP A 99 -2.77 -3.32 10.45
C ASP A 99 -3.57 -2.19 11.14
N GLY A 100 -4.00 -2.42 12.39
CA GLY A 100 -4.65 -1.44 13.24
C GLY A 100 -3.86 -0.13 13.44
N VAL A 101 -2.54 -0.10 13.24
CA VAL A 101 -1.74 1.15 13.21
C VAL A 101 -2.24 2.13 12.13
N TYR A 102 -2.84 1.62 11.05
CA TYR A 102 -3.44 2.44 10.00
C TYR A 102 -4.86 2.91 10.33
N ASP A 103 -5.47 2.41 11.42
CA ASP A 103 -6.86 2.72 11.78
C ASP A 103 -7.01 4.15 12.29
N CYS A 104 -7.39 5.03 11.38
CA CYS A 104 -7.86 6.36 11.71
C CYS A 104 -9.00 6.78 10.79
N ARG A 105 -9.83 7.72 11.26
CA ARG A 105 -10.98 8.24 10.49
C ARG A 105 -10.58 8.78 9.12
N ALA A 106 -9.42 9.44 9.02
CA ALA A 106 -8.92 9.98 7.76
C ALA A 106 -8.59 8.88 6.75
N ASN A 107 -7.96 7.79 7.20
CA ASN A 107 -7.61 6.65 6.35
C ASN A 107 -8.85 5.85 5.94
N ARG A 108 -9.77 5.55 6.86
CA ARG A 108 -11.06 4.92 6.56
C ARG A 108 -11.83 5.70 5.49
N ARG A 109 -11.93 7.02 5.66
CA ARG A 109 -12.61 7.90 4.70
C ARG A 109 -11.89 7.93 3.35
N ALA A 110 -10.55 7.93 3.34
CA ALA A 110 -9.77 7.92 2.11
C ALA A 110 -10.01 6.64 1.28
N ILE A 111 -10.13 5.49 1.95
CA ILE A 111 -10.46 4.20 1.31
C ILE A 111 -11.91 4.24 0.78
N PHE A 112 -12.86 4.61 1.65
CA PHE A 112 -14.28 4.64 1.30
C PHE A 112 -14.59 5.59 0.13
N ASN A 113 -14.00 6.79 0.11
CA ASN A 113 -14.20 7.77 -0.96
C ASN A 113 -13.69 7.28 -2.34
N ARG A 114 -12.91 6.20 -2.38
CA ARG A 114 -12.44 5.55 -3.61
C ARG A 114 -13.27 4.32 -3.98
N GLY A 115 -14.33 4.05 -3.24
CA GLY A 115 -15.24 2.94 -3.50
C GLY A 115 -14.79 1.58 -2.93
N MET A 116 -13.75 1.57 -2.10
CA MET A 116 -13.24 0.37 -1.44
C MET A 116 -13.77 0.24 -0.01
N ALA A 117 -13.74 -0.96 0.55
CA ALA A 117 -14.15 -1.25 1.92
C ALA A 117 -12.93 -1.31 2.87
N PRO A 118 -12.83 -0.45 3.89
CA PRO A 118 -11.72 -0.50 4.84
C PRO A 118 -11.87 -1.66 5.84
N ASN A 119 -10.86 -2.53 5.94
CA ASN A 119 -10.71 -3.55 6.97
C ASN A 119 -9.43 -3.28 7.79
N MET A 120 -9.57 -2.56 8.91
CA MET A 120 -8.45 -2.11 9.75
C MET A 120 -8.67 -2.45 11.22
N VAL A 121 -9.31 -3.60 11.48
CA VAL A 121 -9.54 -4.10 12.84
C VAL A 121 -8.28 -4.82 13.34
N LEU A 122 -7.94 -4.59 14.62
CA LEU A 122 -7.03 -5.46 15.35
C LEU A 122 -7.51 -6.90 15.18
N LEU A 123 -6.64 -7.78 14.64
CA LEU A 123 -6.77 -9.20 14.90
C LEU A 123 -6.81 -9.35 16.43
N GLN A 124 -7.98 -9.68 16.96
CA GLN A 124 -8.11 -10.23 18.32
C GLN A 124 -7.77 -11.72 18.27
#